data_AF-A0AA95GVM4-F1
#
_entry.id   AF-A0AA95GVM4-F1
#
_cell.length_a   1.000
_cell.length_b   1.000
_cell.length_c   1.000
_cell.angle_alpha   90.00
_cell.angle_beta   90.00
_cell.angle_gamma   90.00
#
_symmetry.space_group_name_H-M   'P 1'
#
loop_
_entity.id
_entity.type
_entity.pdbx_description
1 polymer ?
#
loop_
_entity_poly.entity_id
_entity_poly.type
_entity_poly.pdbx_seq_one_letter_code
_entity_poly.pdbx_strand_id
1 'polypeptide(L)'
;MKTDFGGSNTPKEIRDRWQTPYLIFKALDNEFNFCLDAAADINNALCCRFISEEDNALEIEWSSIGSIYCNPPYSNILPWIYKAAKECKERVKSIVMLVPALMVYFGVFLDALKK
;
A
#
# COMPACT_ATOMS: atom_id res chain seq x y z
N MET A 1 20.97 -14.63 8.22
CA MET A 1 20.34 -13.42 7.63
C MET A 1 18.87 -13.78 7.43
N LYS A 2 17.95 -13.32 8.30
CA LYS A 2 16.51 -13.55 8.14
C LYS A 2 16.00 -12.42 7.25
N THR A 3 15.63 -12.72 6.01
CA THR A 3 15.40 -11.73 4.97
C THR A 3 13.98 -11.17 4.91
N ASP A 4 13.14 -11.46 5.89
CA ASP A 4 11.73 -11.13 5.81
C ASP A 4 11.03 -11.16 7.16
N PHE A 5 10.19 -10.13 7.39
CA PHE A 5 9.43 -9.90 8.62
C PHE A 5 8.25 -10.90 8.82
N GLY A 6 8.34 -12.13 8.29
CA GLY A 6 7.25 -13.10 8.37
C GLY A 6 7.57 -14.56 7.99
N GLY A 7 8.81 -14.90 7.61
CA GLY A 7 9.18 -16.29 7.27
C GLY A 7 8.47 -16.84 6.02
N SER A 8 8.21 -15.98 5.03
CA SER A 8 7.52 -16.35 3.81
C SER A 8 8.50 -16.98 2.82
N ASN A 9 8.21 -18.19 2.35
CA ASN A 9 9.03 -18.86 1.33
C ASN A 9 8.78 -18.36 -0.11
N THR A 10 7.83 -17.45 -0.32
CA THR A 10 7.56 -16.84 -1.63
C THR A 10 8.76 -15.98 -2.07
N PRO A 11 9.27 -16.15 -3.30
CA PRO A 11 10.34 -15.30 -3.85
C PRO A 11 9.99 -13.81 -3.77
N LYS A 12 11.01 -12.98 -3.54
CA LYS A 12 10.85 -11.53 -3.30
C LYS A 12 10.11 -10.86 -4.45
N GLU A 13 10.53 -11.14 -5.67
CA GLU A 13 9.99 -10.60 -6.92
C GLU A 13 8.52 -10.96 -7.15
N ILE A 14 8.04 -12.06 -6.56
CA ILE A 14 6.63 -12.45 -6.58
C ILE A 14 5.87 -11.77 -5.45
N ARG A 15 6.44 -11.75 -4.24
CA ARG A 15 5.80 -11.18 -3.05
C ARG A 15 5.64 -9.66 -3.13
N ASP A 16 6.67 -8.97 -3.61
CA ASP A 16 6.68 -7.50 -3.68
C ASP A 16 5.82 -6.96 -4.82
N ARG A 17 5.43 -7.83 -5.77
CA ARG A 17 4.55 -7.49 -6.91
C ARG A 17 3.21 -8.21 -6.86
N TRP A 18 2.89 -8.84 -5.73
CA TRP A 18 1.68 -9.63 -5.59
C TRP A 18 0.45 -8.74 -5.74
N GLN A 19 -0.43 -9.07 -6.68
CA GLN A 19 -1.68 -8.36 -6.87
C GLN A 19 -2.74 -8.87 -5.89
N THR A 20 -3.51 -7.96 -5.30
CA THR A 20 -4.70 -8.31 -4.53
C THR A 20 -5.72 -9.03 -5.41
N PRO A 21 -6.28 -10.18 -4.97
CA PRO A 21 -7.34 -10.88 -5.70
C PRO A 21 -8.48 -9.92 -6.06
N TYR A 22 -8.85 -9.91 -7.34
CA TYR A 22 -9.77 -8.91 -7.90
C TYR A 22 -11.08 -8.78 -7.13
N LEU A 23 -11.67 -9.88 -6.64
CA LEU A 23 -12.91 -9.85 -5.87
C LEU A 23 -12.77 -9.12 -4.51
N ILE A 24 -11.62 -9.26 -3.86
CA ILE A 24 -11.32 -8.55 -2.60
C ILE A 24 -11.16 -7.06 -2.89
N PHE A 25 -10.35 -6.72 -3.91
CA PHE A 25 -10.18 -5.34 -4.33
C PHE A 25 -11.53 -4.72 -4.71
N LYS A 26 -12.36 -5.40 -5.49
CA LYS A 26 -13.63 -4.86 -5.97
C LYS A 26 -14.62 -4.59 -4.84
N ALA A 27 -14.64 -5.43 -3.80
CA ALA A 27 -15.45 -5.17 -2.61
C ALA A 27 -15.02 -3.89 -1.90
N LEU A 28 -13.70 -3.68 -1.72
CA LEU A 28 -13.15 -2.45 -1.14
C LEU A 28 -13.39 -1.24 -2.05
N ASP A 29 -13.21 -1.40 -3.36
CA ASP A 29 -13.43 -0.33 -4.33
C ASP A 29 -14.88 0.15 -4.34
N ASN A 30 -15.85 -0.76 -4.18
CA ASN A 30 -17.26 -0.36 -4.05
C ASN A 30 -17.53 0.47 -2.79
N GLU A 31 -16.76 0.28 -1.71
CA GLU A 31 -16.90 1.03 -0.46
C GLU A 31 -16.17 2.37 -0.51
N PHE A 32 -14.94 2.38 -1.03
CA PHE A 32 -14.04 3.53 -0.95
C PHE A 32 -13.90 4.32 -2.25
N ASN A 33 -14.30 3.78 -3.40
CA ASN A 33 -14.17 4.35 -4.74
C ASN A 33 -12.72 4.78 -5.04
N PHE A 34 -11.84 3.81 -5.30
CA PHE A 34 -10.42 4.07 -5.49
C PHE A 34 -10.16 4.77 -6.82
N CYS A 35 -9.30 5.78 -6.80
CA CYS A 35 -8.87 6.52 -7.99
C CYS A 35 -7.36 6.44 -8.24
N LEU A 36 -6.61 5.85 -7.30
CA LEU A 36 -5.17 5.70 -7.36
C LEU A 36 -4.75 4.39 -6.71
N ASP A 37 -3.90 3.63 -7.40
CA ASP A 37 -3.14 2.52 -6.84
C ASP A 37 -1.69 2.99 -6.54
N ALA A 38 -1.37 3.18 -5.27
CA ALA A 38 -0.13 3.83 -4.86
C ALA A 38 1.12 2.94 -4.97
N ALA A 39 0.95 1.64 -5.22
CA ALA A 39 2.04 0.67 -5.24
C ALA A 39 1.76 -0.43 -6.28
N ALA A 40 1.90 -0.10 -7.56
CA ALA A 40 1.62 -1.05 -8.63
C ALA A 40 2.45 -0.78 -9.89
N ASP A 41 2.48 -1.72 -10.81
CA ASP A 41 3.01 -1.60 -12.15
C ASP A 41 1.91 -1.94 -13.18
N ILE A 42 2.22 -1.82 -14.47
CA ILE A 42 1.25 -2.03 -15.55
C ILE A 42 0.58 -3.41 -15.56
N ASN A 43 1.22 -4.43 -14.98
CA ASN A 43 0.74 -5.81 -14.97
C ASN A 43 -0.10 -6.13 -13.73
N ASN A 44 0.04 -5.36 -12.64
CA ASN A 44 -0.65 -5.63 -11.37
C ASN A 44 -1.51 -4.47 -10.86
N ALA A 45 -1.57 -3.34 -11.57
CA ALA A 45 -2.43 -2.22 -11.20
C ALA A 45 -3.91 -2.61 -11.18
N LEU A 46 -4.62 -2.13 -10.15
CA LEU A 46 -6.06 -2.33 -9.98
C LEU A 46 -6.87 -1.05 -10.24
N CYS A 47 -6.19 0.10 -10.35
CA CYS A 47 -6.76 1.38 -10.76
C CYS A 47 -6.20 1.81 -12.13
N CYS A 48 -6.96 2.62 -12.88
CA CYS A 48 -6.47 3.20 -14.15
C CYS A 48 -5.24 4.10 -13.95
N ARG A 49 -5.15 4.77 -12.80
CA ARG A 49 -3.97 5.55 -12.39
C ARG A 49 -3.25 4.76 -11.30
N PHE A 50 -1.95 4.59 -11.46
CA PHE A 50 -1.08 3.96 -10.49
C PHE A 50 0.26 4.68 -10.39
N ILE A 51 1.00 4.41 -9.31
CA ILE A 51 2.39 4.86 -9.11
C ILE A 51 3.30 3.65 -9.23
N SER A 52 4.22 3.71 -10.19
CA SER A 52 5.19 2.66 -10.50
C SER A 52 6.40 2.66 -9.56
N GLU A 53 7.23 1.62 -9.66
CA GLU A 53 8.52 1.58 -8.95
C GLU A 53 9.43 2.73 -9.43
N GLU A 54 9.37 3.05 -10.72
CA GLU A 54 10.13 4.14 -11.34
C GLU A 54 9.71 5.53 -10.83
N ASP A 55 8.42 5.72 -10.55
CA ASP A 55 7.88 6.96 -9.99
C ASP A 55 8.28 7.18 -8.52
N ASN A 56 8.63 6.09 -7.82
CA ASN A 56 8.99 6.06 -6.40
C ASN A 56 7.96 6.75 -5.48
N ALA A 57 6.88 6.01 -5.18
CA ALA A 57 5.78 6.45 -4.34
C ALA A 57 6.17 7.00 -2.96
N LEU A 58 7.36 6.70 -2.42
CA LEU A 58 7.81 7.21 -1.12
C LEU A 58 8.27 8.67 -1.18
N GLU A 59 8.74 9.12 -2.34
CA GLU A 59 9.32 10.45 -2.55
C GLU A 59 8.35 11.43 -3.23
N ILE A 60 7.26 10.94 -3.80
CA ILE A 60 6.27 11.78 -4.50
C ILE A 60 4.95 11.88 -3.75
N GLU A 61 4.15 12.87 -4.14
CA GLU A 61 2.81 13.09 -3.63
C GLU A 61 1.80 12.04 -4.16
N TRP A 62 0.94 11.49 -3.30
CA TRP A 62 -0.16 10.62 -3.73
C TRP A 62 -1.38 11.44 -4.15
N SER A 63 -1.21 12.25 -5.21
CA SER A 63 -2.28 13.12 -5.73
C SER A 63 -3.41 12.31 -6.36
N SER A 64 -4.60 12.38 -5.77
CA SER A 64 -5.79 11.64 -6.20
C SER A 64 -7.06 12.45 -6.04
N ILE A 65 -7.99 12.29 -6.98
CA ILE A 65 -9.35 12.86 -6.91
C ILE A 65 -10.27 12.07 -5.97
N GLY A 66 -9.90 10.83 -5.63
CA GLY A 66 -10.68 9.90 -4.81
C GLY A 66 -9.82 9.19 -3.78
N SER A 67 -10.34 8.08 -3.24
CA SER A 67 -9.59 7.28 -2.27
C SER A 67 -8.38 6.61 -2.92
N ILE A 68 -7.41 6.24 -2.10
CA ILE A 68 -6.15 5.65 -2.53
C ILE A 68 -6.07 4.22 -2.01
N TYR A 69 -5.73 3.30 -2.90
CA TYR A 69 -5.41 1.94 -2.56
C TYR A 69 -3.89 1.77 -2.47
N CYS A 70 -3.41 1.01 -1.50
CA CYS A 70 -1.99 0.71 -1.34
C CYS A 70 -1.78 -0.75 -0.96
N ASN A 71 -1.21 -1.52 -1.88
CA ASN A 71 -0.73 -2.87 -1.63
C ASN A 71 0.80 -2.89 -1.81
N PRO A 72 1.57 -2.51 -0.76
CA PRO A 72 2.99 -2.21 -0.89
C PRO A 72 3.85 -3.47 -1.03
N PRO A 73 5.11 -3.32 -1.48
CA PRO A 73 6.14 -4.34 -1.33
C PRO A 73 6.30 -4.80 0.13
N TYR A 74 5.96 -6.06 0.41
CA TYR A 74 5.97 -6.60 1.78
C TYR A 74 7.38 -6.82 2.34
N SER A 75 8.42 -6.84 1.51
CA SER A 75 9.81 -7.00 1.98
C SER A 75 10.28 -5.83 2.86
N ASN A 76 9.72 -4.63 2.67
CA ASN A 76 10.01 -3.47 3.52
C ASN A 76 8.81 -2.54 3.63
N ILE A 77 7.81 -2.95 4.42
CA ILE A 77 6.52 -2.24 4.51
C ILE A 77 6.54 -0.99 5.41
N LEU A 78 7.48 -0.88 6.36
CA LEU A 78 7.46 0.21 7.35
C LEU A 78 7.48 1.63 6.73
N PRO A 79 8.33 1.92 5.72
CA PRO A 79 8.29 3.22 5.03
C PRO A 79 6.92 3.54 4.42
N TRP A 80 6.23 2.53 3.89
CA TRP A 80 4.90 2.69 3.31
C TRP A 80 3.83 3.01 4.35
N ILE A 81 3.94 2.44 5.55
CA ILE A 81 3.03 2.77 6.67
C ILE A 81 3.20 4.23 7.06
N TYR A 82 4.45 4.70 7.21
CA TYR A 82 4.72 6.10 7.53
C TYR A 82 4.28 7.05 6.42
N LYS A 83 4.51 6.67 5.16
CA LYS A 83 4.06 7.43 3.99
C LYS A 83 2.53 7.53 3.98
N ALA A 84 1.80 6.42 4.08
CA ALA A 84 0.35 6.42 4.12
C ALA A 84 -0.20 7.27 5.28
N ALA A 85 0.41 7.20 6.47
CA ALA A 85 0.00 8.03 7.61
C ALA A 85 0.22 9.54 7.34
N LYS A 86 1.36 9.91 6.75
CA LYS A 86 1.64 11.30 6.35
C LYS A 86 0.65 11.79 5.29
N GLU A 87 0.44 11.02 4.22
CA GLU A 87 -0.46 11.39 3.13
C GLU A 87 -1.92 11.50 3.59
N CYS A 88 -2.33 10.70 4.59
CA CYS A 88 -3.63 10.79 5.26
C CYS A 88 -3.74 12.07 6.12
N LYS A 89 -2.63 12.44 6.80
CA LYS A 89 -2.37 13.76 7.43
C LYS A 89 -2.79 14.95 6.58
N GLU A 90 -2.23 14.96 5.39
CA GLU A 90 -2.18 16.13 4.52
C GLU A 90 -3.41 16.25 3.61
N ARG A 91 -4.30 15.24 3.58
CA ARG A 91 -5.43 15.18 2.64
C ARG A 91 -6.75 14.74 3.27
N VAL A 92 -7.84 15.08 2.59
CA VAL A 92 -9.23 14.70 2.95
C VAL A 92 -9.64 13.37 2.29
N LYS A 93 -8.69 12.56 1.81
CA LYS A 93 -8.98 11.31 1.07
C LYS A 93 -8.65 10.09 1.93
N SER A 94 -9.51 9.08 1.85
CA SER A 94 -9.27 7.80 2.52
C SER A 94 -8.12 7.05 1.85
N ILE A 95 -7.25 6.46 2.66
CA ILE A 95 -6.18 5.57 2.21
C ILE A 95 -6.45 4.18 2.80
N VAL A 96 -6.57 3.19 1.93
CA VAL A 96 -6.76 1.78 2.31
C VAL A 96 -5.48 1.02 1.98
N MET A 97 -4.84 0.46 3.00
CA MET A 97 -3.55 -0.21 2.87
C MET A 97 -3.65 -1.67 3.30
N LEU A 98 -3.15 -2.59 2.47
CA LEU A 98 -2.96 -3.98 2.89
C LEU A 98 -1.69 -4.13 3.71
N VAL A 99 -1.84 -4.58 4.94
CA VAL A 99 -0.75 -4.86 5.87
C VAL A 99 -0.82 -6.30 6.35
N PRO A 100 0.32 -6.98 6.60
CA PRO A 100 0.31 -8.29 7.24
C PRO A 100 -0.37 -8.21 8.62
N ALA A 101 -1.11 -9.24 8.98
CA ALA A 101 -1.82 -9.34 10.27
C ALA A 101 -0.87 -9.64 11.45
N LEU A 102 0.16 -8.82 11.63
CA LEU A 102 1.12 -8.91 12.73
C LEU A 102 0.94 -7.71 13.67
N MET A 103 0.90 -7.97 14.98
CA MET A 103 0.66 -6.94 16.00
C MET A 103 1.64 -5.75 15.93
N VAL A 104 2.88 -5.97 15.47
CA VAL A 104 3.89 -4.92 15.31
C VAL A 104 3.43 -3.82 14.34
N TYR A 105 2.78 -4.17 13.23
CA TYR A 105 2.33 -3.19 12.24
C TYR A 105 1.14 -2.37 12.72
N PHE A 106 0.27 -2.99 13.53
CA PHE A 106 -0.84 -2.27 14.16
C PHE A 106 -0.33 -1.17 15.11
N GLY A 107 0.65 -1.49 15.97
CA GLY A 107 1.27 -0.52 16.87
C GLY A 107 1.96 0.62 16.10
N VAL A 108 2.78 0.28 15.10
CA VAL A 108 3.47 1.28 14.27
C VAL A 108 2.49 2.18 13.52
N PHE A 109 1.40 1.62 12.98
CA PHE A 109 0.37 2.40 12.29
C PHE A 109 -0.31 3.40 13.24
N LEU A 110 -0.71 2.96 14.43
CA LEU A 110 -1.30 3.85 15.43
C LEU A 110 -0.33 4.95 15.86
N ASP A 111 0.95 4.66 15.99
CA ASP A 111 1.96 5.65 16.36
C ASP A 111 2.27 6.61 15.21
N ALA A 112 2.23 6.15 13.96
CA ALA A 112 2.37 6.98 12.78
C ALA A 112 1.20 7.97 12.63
N LEU A 113 -0.02 7.57 12.99
CA LEU A 113 -1.18 8.48 12.97
C LEU A 113 -1.12 9.57 14.05
N LYS A 114 -0.46 9.33 15.18
CA LYS A 114 -0.36 10.31 16.28
C LYS A 114 0.64 11.45 16.04
N LYS A 115 1.61 11.27 15.13
CA LYS A 115 2.64 12.27 14.81
C LYS A 115 2.20 13.11 13.63
#